data_AF-A0A3D3FUI2-F1
#
_entry.id   AF-A0A3D3FUI2-F1
#
_cell.length_a   1.000
_cell.length_b   1.000
_cell.length_c   1.000
_cell.angle_alpha   90.00
_cell.angle_beta   90.00
_cell.angle_gamma   90.00
#
_symmetry.space_group_name_H-M   'P 1'
#
loop_
_entity.id
_entity.type
_entity.pdbx_description
1 polymer ?
#
loop_
_entity_poly.entity_id
_entity_poly.type
_entity_poly.pdbx_seq_one_letter_code
_entity_poly.pdbx_strand_id
1 'polypeptide(L)'
;MPKKKRKNWILLGSALVAAYLILASRPVRTETVLIPAWIRDLRSASADAEAADPLIPFRNGATMGYFDIEGLFSIVRAAGGNTALSDTAWSAYEAVPDGVAIFDPHGLPVAKTAERGYPWFADGRTFMVGPEQNSIAAIDPAGTVAWNRDFTSQITCADAAGGSLIVGLLDGGIQVLDAKGSVVFAFEPGGSRLPVILAAKLSDDGNAIALVSGIDPQRFLYLEKSGGSFKVAHHEYLGGAFRRPVKTAFVGGGKWVVFERDDSLGVYEPSTRRSYVLDIGAPVAALDGTGDDGMMFLLTAKGEDKALVAIRMPDEIFARASFRSEVSFLRRFGNRLFIGGDSRISAISISSR
;
A
#
# COMPACT_ATOMS: atom_id res chain seq x y z
N MET A 1 -48.98 26.61 -48.14
CA MET A 1 -47.79 27.00 -47.34
C MET A 1 -47.28 25.99 -46.28
N PRO A 2 -47.55 24.65 -46.29
CA PRO A 2 -47.07 23.76 -45.20
C PRO A 2 -45.71 23.07 -45.46
N LYS A 3 -45.27 22.93 -46.72
CA LYS A 3 -44.05 22.16 -47.06
C LYS A 3 -42.73 22.81 -46.58
N LYS A 4 -42.65 24.15 -46.54
CA LYS A 4 -41.43 24.88 -46.16
C LYS A 4 -41.14 24.80 -44.66
N LYS A 5 -42.17 24.89 -43.81
CA LYS A 5 -42.03 24.73 -42.35
C LYS A 5 -41.55 23.33 -41.96
N ARG A 6 -42.07 22.28 -42.61
CA ARG A 6 -41.67 20.88 -42.33
C ARG A 6 -40.19 20.61 -42.64
N LYS A 7 -39.65 21.22 -43.69
CA LYS A 7 -38.22 21.12 -44.06
C LYS A 7 -37.30 21.76 -43.01
N ASN A 8 -37.71 22.89 -42.42
CA ASN A 8 -36.92 23.59 -41.40
C ASN A 8 -36.88 22.83 -40.07
N TRP A 9 -37.98 22.16 -39.69
CA TRP A 9 -38.00 21.31 -38.48
C TRP A 9 -37.14 20.06 -38.63
N ILE A 10 -37.09 19.46 -39.82
CA ILE A 10 -36.19 18.33 -40.10
C ILE A 10 -34.73 18.78 -40.03
N LEU A 11 -34.38 19.92 -40.63
CA LEU A 11 -33.03 20.49 -40.55
C LEU A 11 -32.60 20.80 -39.11
N LEU A 12 -33.50 21.39 -38.31
CA LEU A 12 -33.23 21.70 -36.91
C LEU A 12 -33.07 20.42 -36.07
N GLY A 13 -33.93 19.41 -36.29
CA GLY A 13 -33.81 18.12 -35.63
C GLY A 13 -32.51 17.40 -35.98
N SER A 14 -32.12 17.38 -37.25
CA SER A 14 -30.83 16.81 -37.67
C SER A 14 -29.63 17.56 -37.08
N ALA A 15 -29.70 18.90 -37.02
CA ALA A 15 -28.65 19.70 -36.40
C ALA A 15 -28.52 19.44 -34.89
N LEU A 16 -29.64 19.28 -34.18
CA LEU A 16 -29.65 18.93 -32.75
C LEU A 16 -29.10 17.52 -32.51
N VAL A 17 -29.44 16.54 -33.34
CA VAL A 17 -28.88 15.19 -33.25
C VAL A 17 -27.38 15.20 -33.54
N ALA A 18 -26.92 15.93 -34.55
CA ALA A 18 -25.49 16.06 -34.83
C ALA A 18 -24.73 16.76 -33.70
N ALA A 19 -25.29 17.85 -33.16
CA ALA A 19 -24.72 18.53 -31.99
C ALA A 19 -24.69 17.62 -30.76
N TYR A 20 -25.74 16.83 -30.54
CA TYR A 20 -25.79 15.84 -29.48
C TYR A 20 -24.73 14.76 -29.68
N LEU A 21 -24.56 14.22 -30.88
CA LEU A 21 -23.53 13.20 -31.15
C LEU A 21 -22.12 13.72 -30.92
N ILE A 22 -21.85 15.00 -31.18
CA ILE A 22 -20.52 15.62 -30.94
C ILE A 22 -20.32 15.99 -29.46
N LEU A 23 -21.36 16.52 -28.80
CA LEU A 23 -21.29 16.91 -27.38
C LEU A 23 -21.38 15.70 -26.43
N ALA A 24 -22.06 14.63 -26.86
CA ALA A 24 -22.22 13.38 -26.13
C ALA A 24 -21.28 12.27 -26.61
N SER A 25 -20.51 12.46 -27.69
CA SER A 25 -19.38 11.59 -28.02
C SER A 25 -18.35 11.74 -26.91
N ARG A 26 -18.48 10.90 -25.89
CA ARG A 26 -17.39 10.65 -24.96
C ARG A 26 -16.34 9.86 -25.74
N PRO A 27 -15.06 10.24 -25.69
CA PRO A 27 -14.01 9.43 -26.28
C PRO A 27 -14.16 8.00 -25.75
N VAL A 28 -14.16 7.02 -26.66
CA VAL A 28 -14.14 5.61 -26.29
C VAL A 28 -12.89 5.44 -25.44
N ARG A 29 -13.10 5.17 -24.15
CA ARG A 29 -12.00 5.02 -23.19
C ARG A 29 -11.27 3.73 -23.53
N THR A 30 -9.95 3.76 -23.41
CA THR A 30 -9.13 2.56 -23.53
C THR A 30 -9.61 1.52 -22.50
N GLU A 31 -9.85 0.30 -22.97
CA GLU A 31 -10.30 -0.79 -22.11
C GLU A 31 -9.09 -1.35 -21.37
N THR A 32 -9.11 -1.31 -20.05
CA THR A 32 -8.11 -2.03 -19.25
C THR A 32 -8.52 -3.50 -19.18
N VAL A 33 -7.64 -4.36 -19.66
CA VAL A 33 -7.82 -5.82 -19.63
C VAL A 33 -6.79 -6.42 -18.68
N LEU A 34 -7.26 -7.34 -17.84
CA LEU A 34 -6.45 -8.17 -16.95
C LEU A 34 -6.25 -9.53 -17.61
N ILE A 35 -5.02 -9.85 -18.00
CA ILE A 35 -4.69 -11.07 -18.74
C ILE A 35 -3.86 -11.98 -17.84
N PRO A 36 -4.29 -13.22 -17.56
CA PRO A 36 -3.45 -14.18 -16.84
C PRO A 36 -2.15 -14.41 -17.60
N ALA A 37 -1.02 -14.24 -16.92
CA ALA A 37 0.30 -14.44 -17.52
C ALA A 37 0.86 -15.83 -17.18
N TRP A 38 0.86 -16.20 -15.90
CA TRP A 38 1.29 -17.51 -15.44
C TRP A 38 0.71 -17.85 -14.06
N ILE A 39 0.73 -19.13 -13.71
CA ILE A 39 0.39 -19.65 -12.38
C ILE A 39 1.48 -20.64 -11.97
N ARG A 40 1.95 -20.52 -10.72
CA ARG A 40 2.94 -21.42 -10.11
C ARG A 40 2.37 -22.07 -8.86
N ASP A 41 2.69 -23.36 -8.68
CA ASP A 41 2.38 -24.11 -7.46
C ASP A 41 3.63 -24.14 -6.57
N LEU A 42 3.50 -23.62 -5.35
CA LEU A 42 4.56 -23.56 -4.35
C LEU A 42 4.97 -24.93 -3.82
N ARG A 43 4.13 -25.96 -3.96
CA ARG A 43 4.45 -27.32 -3.51
C ARG A 43 5.51 -28.00 -4.36
N SER A 44 5.61 -27.60 -5.62
CA SER A 44 6.61 -28.09 -6.58
C SER A 44 7.68 -27.04 -6.88
N ALA A 45 7.64 -25.88 -6.21
CA ALA A 45 8.56 -24.80 -6.47
C ALA A 45 9.93 -25.12 -5.86
N SER A 46 10.97 -24.86 -6.64
CA SER A 46 12.37 -24.94 -6.24
C SER A 46 13.07 -23.65 -6.63
N ALA A 47 14.16 -23.32 -5.91
CA ALA A 47 15.04 -22.25 -6.33
C ALA A 47 15.65 -22.55 -7.71
N ASP A 48 15.75 -21.51 -8.52
CA ASP A 48 16.31 -21.50 -9.85
C ASP A 48 17.41 -20.42 -9.91
N ALA A 49 18.62 -20.84 -10.29
CA ALA A 49 19.77 -19.95 -10.37
C ALA A 49 19.64 -18.96 -11.54
N GLU A 50 18.74 -19.21 -12.50
CA GLU A 50 18.49 -18.32 -13.64
C GLU A 50 17.44 -17.22 -13.34
N ALA A 51 16.84 -17.22 -12.14
CA ALA A 51 15.88 -16.18 -11.76
C ALA A 51 16.52 -14.78 -11.83
N ALA A 52 15.96 -13.93 -12.67
CA ALA A 52 16.56 -12.64 -13.00
C ALA A 52 15.97 -11.49 -12.17
N ASP A 53 16.77 -10.43 -11.98
CA ASP A 53 16.26 -9.18 -11.44
C ASP A 53 15.25 -8.51 -12.40
N PRO A 54 14.24 -7.80 -11.88
CA PRO A 54 14.00 -7.52 -10.45
C PRO A 54 13.28 -8.69 -9.76
N LEU A 55 13.75 -9.01 -8.55
CA LEU A 55 13.16 -10.04 -7.71
C LEU A 55 12.03 -9.48 -6.82
N ILE A 56 10.91 -10.19 -6.83
CA ILE A 56 9.66 -9.79 -6.20
C ILE A 56 9.46 -10.64 -4.94
N PRO A 57 9.48 -10.03 -3.74
CA PRO A 57 9.24 -10.74 -2.49
C PRO A 57 7.80 -11.21 -2.39
N PHE A 58 7.62 -12.41 -1.84
CA PHE A 58 6.32 -12.92 -1.45
C PHE A 58 6.35 -13.61 -0.10
N ARG A 59 5.20 -13.57 0.56
CA ARG A 59 4.87 -14.42 1.69
C ARG A 59 3.45 -14.91 1.50
N ASN A 60 3.29 -16.22 1.44
CA ASN A 60 2.01 -16.87 1.28
C ASN A 60 1.87 -17.94 2.36
N GLY A 61 1.23 -17.56 3.47
CA GLY A 61 1.15 -18.38 4.68
C GLY A 61 2.53 -18.67 5.27
N ALA A 62 2.86 -19.96 5.36
CA ALA A 62 4.12 -20.47 5.88
C ALA A 62 5.21 -20.60 4.80
N THR A 63 4.98 -20.15 3.57
CA THR A 63 5.99 -20.14 2.50
C THR A 63 6.38 -18.71 2.17
N MET A 64 7.67 -18.45 2.00
CA MET A 64 8.21 -17.15 1.64
C MET A 64 9.29 -17.31 0.58
N GLY A 65 9.60 -16.21 -0.10
CA GLY A 65 10.74 -16.15 -0.98
C GLY A 65 10.67 -15.02 -1.97
N TYR A 66 11.35 -15.21 -3.10
CA TYR A 66 11.46 -14.24 -4.17
C TYR A 66 11.30 -14.93 -5.53
N PHE A 67 10.63 -14.27 -6.45
CA PHE A 67 10.50 -14.71 -7.84
C PHE A 67 10.72 -13.56 -8.80
N ASP A 68 11.10 -13.88 -10.04
CA ASP A 68 11.20 -12.91 -11.13
C ASP A 68 9.87 -12.67 -11.84
N ILE A 69 9.86 -11.77 -12.81
CA ILE A 69 8.66 -11.38 -13.55
C ILE A 69 7.97 -12.56 -14.30
N GLU A 70 8.70 -13.63 -14.61
CA GLU A 70 8.21 -14.82 -15.30
C GLU A 70 7.94 -16.02 -14.37
N GLY A 71 8.09 -15.79 -13.07
CA GLY A 71 7.74 -16.73 -12.03
C GLY A 71 8.77 -17.84 -11.85
N LEU A 72 10.04 -17.58 -12.18
CA LEU A 72 11.16 -18.37 -11.70
C LEU A 72 11.52 -17.90 -10.30
N PHE A 73 11.74 -18.84 -9.39
CA PHE A 73 11.97 -18.50 -8.00
C PHE A 73 13.47 -18.41 -7.71
N SER A 74 13.93 -17.28 -7.20
CA SER A 74 15.31 -17.16 -6.69
C SER A 74 15.48 -17.93 -5.39
N ILE A 75 14.52 -17.76 -4.48
CA ILE A 75 14.44 -18.56 -3.24
C ILE A 75 12.98 -18.93 -2.97
N VAL A 76 12.77 -20.15 -2.44
CA VAL A 76 11.48 -20.61 -1.90
C VAL A 76 11.75 -21.42 -0.64
N ARG A 77 11.20 -20.99 0.49
CA ARG A 77 11.46 -21.63 1.78
C ARG A 77 10.23 -21.67 2.65
N ALA A 78 10.18 -22.65 3.55
CA ALA A 78 9.26 -22.60 4.66
C ALA A 78 9.70 -21.48 5.62
N ALA A 79 8.81 -20.55 5.94
CA ALA A 79 8.96 -19.58 7.00
C ALA A 79 8.83 -20.31 8.34
N GLY A 80 9.93 -20.89 8.83
CA GLY A 80 9.99 -21.59 10.12
C GLY A 80 9.83 -20.69 11.35
N GLY A 81 9.43 -19.42 11.16
CA GLY A 81 9.34 -18.38 12.18
C GLY A 81 8.88 -17.04 11.60
N ASN A 82 9.20 -15.95 12.29
CA ASN A 82 8.89 -14.62 11.78
C ASN A 82 9.86 -14.23 10.66
N THR A 83 9.36 -13.46 9.71
CA THR A 83 10.13 -13.02 8.55
C THR A 83 9.81 -11.58 8.21
N ALA A 84 10.87 -10.82 7.94
CA ALA A 84 10.81 -9.48 7.36
C ALA A 84 11.34 -9.59 5.94
N LEU A 85 10.64 -8.99 4.98
CA LEU A 85 10.99 -9.04 3.57
C LEU A 85 10.79 -7.66 2.93
N SER A 86 11.74 -7.27 2.08
CA SER A 86 11.64 -6.20 1.10
C SER A 86 12.26 -6.65 -0.21
N ASP A 87 12.19 -5.79 -1.21
CA ASP A 87 12.69 -5.96 -2.57
C ASP A 87 14.22 -6.19 -2.59
N THR A 88 14.92 -5.77 -1.54
CA THR A 88 16.38 -5.78 -1.47
C THR A 88 16.93 -6.64 -0.33
N ALA A 89 16.12 -7.05 0.63
CA ALA A 89 16.60 -7.81 1.77
C ALA A 89 15.49 -8.64 2.44
N TRP A 90 15.90 -9.72 3.08
CA TRP A 90 15.05 -10.44 4.02
C TRP A 90 15.83 -10.88 5.26
N SER A 91 15.07 -11.19 6.30
CA SER A 91 15.58 -11.79 7.52
C SER A 91 14.53 -12.70 8.13
N ALA A 92 14.99 -13.84 8.68
CA ALA A 92 14.20 -14.70 9.54
C ALA A 92 14.64 -14.50 10.99
N TYR A 93 13.69 -14.44 11.92
CA TYR A 93 13.95 -14.11 13.31
C TYR A 93 12.97 -14.81 14.27
N GLU A 94 13.40 -14.95 15.52
CA GLU A 94 12.62 -15.56 16.59
C GLU A 94 11.60 -14.58 17.20
N ALA A 95 10.92 -15.00 18.26
CA ALA A 95 9.94 -14.15 18.94
C ALA A 95 10.57 -12.93 19.63
N VAL A 96 11.82 -13.03 20.09
CA VAL A 96 12.61 -11.89 20.60
C VAL A 96 14.08 -12.13 20.21
N PRO A 97 14.54 -11.63 19.06
CA PRO A 97 15.87 -11.97 18.55
C PRO A 97 16.96 -11.11 19.21
N ASP A 98 18.04 -11.75 19.67
CA ASP A 98 19.25 -11.11 20.20
C ASP A 98 20.26 -10.73 19.08
N GLY A 99 19.72 -10.32 17.94
CA GLY A 99 20.44 -10.07 16.70
C GLY A 99 19.89 -10.91 15.54
N VAL A 100 20.08 -10.43 14.31
CA VAL A 100 19.55 -11.07 13.10
C VAL A 100 20.58 -11.08 11.97
N ALA A 101 20.53 -12.14 11.17
CA ALA A 101 21.21 -12.18 9.88
C ALA A 101 20.32 -11.58 8.80
N ILE A 102 20.92 -10.80 7.91
CA ILE A 102 20.26 -10.15 6.79
C ILE A 102 20.80 -10.76 5.51
N PHE A 103 19.89 -11.13 4.62
CA PHE A 103 20.19 -11.80 3.36
C PHE A 103 19.64 -10.97 2.20
N ASP A 104 20.26 -11.10 1.04
CA ASP A 104 19.74 -10.55 -0.21
C ASP A 104 18.61 -11.43 -0.79
N PRO A 105 17.92 -10.99 -1.86
CA PRO A 105 16.90 -11.76 -2.56
C PRO A 105 17.35 -13.08 -3.18
N HIS A 106 18.67 -13.32 -3.28
CA HIS A 106 19.28 -14.58 -3.70
C HIS A 106 19.64 -15.50 -2.53
N GLY A 107 19.42 -15.05 -1.29
CA GLY A 107 19.72 -15.80 -0.08
C GLY A 107 21.18 -15.73 0.36
N LEU A 108 21.99 -14.83 -0.22
CA LEU A 108 23.37 -14.61 0.21
C LEU A 108 23.38 -13.69 1.45
N PRO A 109 24.23 -13.98 2.45
CA PRO A 109 24.34 -13.14 3.64
C PRO A 109 24.95 -11.77 3.27
N VAL A 110 24.26 -10.70 3.64
CA VAL A 110 24.69 -9.30 3.42
C VAL A 110 25.32 -8.72 4.68
N ALA A 111 24.65 -8.89 5.81
CA ALA A 111 25.07 -8.34 7.09
C ALA A 111 24.55 -9.18 8.26
N LYS A 112 25.13 -8.97 9.44
CA LYS A 112 24.62 -9.48 10.71
C LYS A 112 24.62 -8.34 11.71
N THR A 113 23.49 -8.10 12.34
CA THR A 113 23.39 -7.13 13.43
C THR A 113 23.26 -7.84 14.77
N ALA A 114 23.91 -7.29 15.79
CA ALA A 114 23.76 -7.71 17.19
C ALA A 114 22.68 -6.88 17.91
N GLU A 115 22.05 -5.92 17.22
CA GLU A 115 20.98 -5.12 17.79
C GLU A 115 19.77 -6.02 18.07
N ARG A 116 19.25 -5.93 19.29
CA ARG A 116 18.11 -6.73 19.73
C ARG A 116 16.82 -6.09 19.24
N GLY A 117 15.98 -6.84 18.53
CA GLY A 117 14.72 -6.31 18.03
C GLY A 117 14.25 -6.90 16.71
N TYR A 118 13.12 -6.42 16.22
CA TYR A 118 12.46 -6.96 15.04
C TYR A 118 12.97 -6.24 13.78
N PRO A 119 13.53 -6.96 12.79
CA PRO A 119 13.97 -6.34 11.56
C PRO A 119 12.78 -5.80 10.78
N TRP A 120 12.94 -4.60 10.26
CA TRP A 120 11.99 -3.97 9.36
C TRP A 120 12.75 -3.29 8.22
N PHE A 121 12.38 -3.63 7.00
CA PHE A 121 12.99 -3.09 5.80
C PHE A 121 12.03 -2.13 5.13
N ALA A 122 12.46 -0.89 4.91
CA ALA A 122 11.64 0.13 4.27
C ALA A 122 12.53 1.16 3.58
N ASP A 123 12.12 1.64 2.41
CA ASP A 123 12.83 2.67 1.64
C ASP A 123 14.33 2.35 1.43
N GLY A 124 14.63 1.10 1.11
CA GLY A 124 16.00 0.59 0.92
C GLY A 124 16.87 0.55 2.18
N ARG A 125 16.31 0.83 3.35
CA ARG A 125 17.02 0.89 4.64
C ARG A 125 16.62 -0.28 5.55
N THR A 126 17.54 -0.61 6.46
CA THR A 126 17.33 -1.60 7.51
C THR A 126 17.09 -0.89 8.83
N PHE A 127 15.98 -1.24 9.47
CA PHE A 127 15.63 -0.80 10.82
C PHE A 127 15.46 -1.99 11.75
N MET A 128 15.70 -1.76 13.03
CA MET A 128 15.40 -2.69 14.12
C MET A 128 14.41 -2.01 15.06
N VAL A 129 13.21 -2.58 15.19
CA VAL A 129 12.22 -2.14 16.17
C VAL A 129 12.54 -2.82 17.50
N GLY A 130 12.72 -2.05 18.56
CA GLY A 130 13.10 -2.60 19.87
C GLY A 130 12.09 -3.62 20.41
N PRO A 131 12.49 -4.54 21.30
CA PRO A 131 11.62 -5.61 21.81
C PRO A 131 10.33 -5.10 22.47
N GLU A 132 10.41 -3.97 23.17
CA GLU A 132 9.29 -3.29 23.83
C GLU A 132 8.46 -2.42 22.87
N GLN A 133 8.83 -2.44 21.58
CA GLN A 133 8.20 -1.69 20.49
C GLN A 133 8.12 -0.19 20.75
N ASN A 134 9.05 0.38 21.52
CA ASN A 134 9.11 1.80 21.83
C ASN A 134 10.44 2.43 21.38
N SER A 135 11.19 1.75 20.52
CA SER A 135 12.42 2.28 19.93
C SER A 135 12.61 1.79 18.50
N ILE A 136 13.35 2.57 17.71
CA ILE A 136 13.82 2.19 16.38
C ILE A 136 15.30 2.53 16.26
N ALA A 137 16.09 1.55 15.82
CA ALA A 137 17.46 1.75 15.39
C ALA A 137 17.60 1.62 13.88
N ALA A 138 18.36 2.50 13.24
CA ALA A 138 18.79 2.29 11.86
C ALA A 138 20.12 1.53 11.83
N ILE A 139 20.20 0.55 10.95
CA ILE A 139 21.37 -0.32 10.79
C ILE A 139 22.07 0.06 9.49
N ASP A 140 23.38 0.25 9.56
CA ASP A 140 24.22 0.51 8.40
C ASP A 140 24.47 -0.77 7.57
N PRO A 141 25.06 -0.66 6.36
CA PRO A 141 25.38 -1.84 5.56
C PRO A 141 26.38 -2.81 6.22
N ALA A 142 27.14 -2.38 7.22
CA ALA A 142 28.06 -3.24 7.97
C ALA A 142 27.36 -4.03 9.10
N GLY A 143 26.07 -3.77 9.35
CA GLY A 143 25.29 -4.40 10.41
C GLY A 143 25.40 -3.68 11.77
N THR A 144 25.99 -2.48 11.81
CA THR A 144 26.14 -1.68 13.04
C THR A 144 25.05 -0.63 13.18
N VAL A 145 24.78 -0.20 14.42
CA VAL A 145 23.76 0.81 14.70
C VAL A 145 24.27 2.19 14.26
N ALA A 146 23.65 2.75 13.22
CA ALA A 146 23.94 4.11 12.75
C ALA A 146 23.35 5.17 13.70
N TRP A 147 22.14 4.92 14.18
CA TRP A 147 21.47 5.70 15.22
C TRP A 147 20.37 4.86 15.88
N ASN A 148 19.98 5.24 17.10
CA ASN A 148 18.86 4.67 17.82
C ASN A 148 18.00 5.79 18.42
N ARG A 149 16.68 5.59 18.47
CA ARG A 149 15.73 6.53 19.03
C ARG A 149 14.67 5.81 19.85
N ASP A 150 14.52 6.25 21.10
CA ASP A 150 13.42 5.86 21.99
C ASP A 150 12.22 6.81 21.86
N PHE A 151 11.03 6.26 22.02
CA PHE A 151 9.74 6.94 22.00
C PHE A 151 9.06 6.86 23.36
N THR A 152 8.17 7.81 23.63
CA THR A 152 7.44 7.93 24.91
C THR A 152 6.38 6.85 25.10
N SER A 153 6.00 6.16 24.03
CA SER A 153 4.94 5.17 24.00
C SER A 153 5.24 4.10 22.93
N GLN A 154 4.47 3.01 22.94
CA GLN A 154 4.61 1.95 21.95
C GLN A 154 4.30 2.47 20.54
N ILE A 155 5.09 2.01 19.58
CA ILE A 155 4.94 2.22 18.15
C ILE A 155 3.78 1.36 17.67
N THR A 156 2.79 1.99 17.07
CA THR A 156 1.61 1.30 16.51
C THR A 156 1.71 1.15 15.00
N CYS A 157 2.46 2.02 14.35
CA CYS A 157 2.75 1.96 12.92
C CYS A 157 4.00 2.79 12.60
N ALA A 158 4.67 2.45 11.51
CA ALA A 158 5.80 3.21 10.97
C ALA A 158 5.82 3.11 9.44
N ASP A 159 6.41 4.11 8.81
CA ASP A 159 6.61 4.15 7.36
C ASP A 159 7.84 4.96 7.00
N ALA A 160 8.53 4.57 5.93
CA ALA A 160 9.73 5.26 5.48
C ALA A 160 9.59 5.58 3.99
N ALA A 161 9.83 6.84 3.64
CA ALA A 161 9.82 7.32 2.26
C ALA A 161 10.55 8.67 2.19
N GLY A 162 11.06 9.03 1.01
CA GLY A 162 11.73 10.31 0.78
C GLY A 162 12.90 10.56 1.73
N GLY A 163 13.59 9.51 2.19
CA GLY A 163 14.68 9.61 3.17
C GLY A 163 14.25 9.95 4.60
N SER A 164 12.94 10.04 4.86
CA SER A 164 12.36 10.27 6.19
C SER A 164 11.76 8.99 6.75
N LEU A 165 11.49 8.98 8.06
CA LEU A 165 10.78 7.92 8.76
C LEU A 165 9.66 8.57 9.57
N ILE A 166 8.41 8.14 9.39
CA ILE A 166 7.31 8.50 10.28
C ILE A 166 7.01 7.36 11.23
N VAL A 167 6.75 7.71 12.49
CA VAL A 167 6.37 6.79 13.56
C VAL A 167 5.08 7.29 14.18
N GLY A 168 4.08 6.42 14.24
CA GLY A 168 2.83 6.64 14.98
C GLY A 168 2.84 5.88 16.29
N LEU A 169 2.32 6.53 17.34
CA LEU A 169 2.42 6.06 18.72
C LEU A 169 1.04 5.74 19.32
N LEU A 170 1.06 4.89 20.35
CA LEU A 170 -0.12 4.50 21.11
C LEU A 170 -0.71 5.66 21.92
N ASP A 171 0.12 6.62 22.35
CA ASP A 171 -0.32 7.86 23.01
C ASP A 171 -0.97 8.88 22.05
N GLY A 172 -1.04 8.56 20.75
CA GLY A 172 -1.62 9.41 19.71
C GLY A 172 -0.66 10.40 19.08
N GLY A 173 0.61 10.42 19.48
CA GLY A 173 1.63 11.23 18.83
C GLY A 173 2.11 10.62 17.50
N ILE A 174 2.55 11.47 16.59
CA ILE A 174 3.45 11.10 15.49
C ILE A 174 4.79 11.83 15.61
N GLN A 175 5.85 11.19 15.14
CA GLN A 175 7.16 11.81 14.95
C GLN A 175 7.67 11.50 13.55
N VAL A 176 8.22 12.51 12.87
CA VAL A 176 8.96 12.35 11.61
C VAL A 176 10.44 12.56 11.93
N LEU A 177 11.23 11.54 11.60
CA LEU A 177 12.68 11.51 11.74
C LEU A 177 13.33 11.73 10.38
N ASP A 178 14.44 12.46 10.36
CA ASP A 178 15.33 12.51 9.20
C ASP A 178 16.22 11.25 9.09
N ALA A 179 17.06 11.19 8.06
CA ALA A 179 17.98 10.08 7.85
C ALA A 179 19.00 9.86 8.98
N LYS A 180 19.20 10.85 9.86
CA LYS A 180 20.10 10.79 11.03
C LYS A 180 19.35 10.43 12.32
N GLY A 181 18.06 10.12 12.25
CA GLY A 181 17.23 9.79 13.41
C GLY A 181 16.81 11.02 14.24
N SER A 182 16.99 12.23 13.72
CA SER A 182 16.59 13.47 14.41
C SER A 182 15.13 13.81 14.12
N VAL A 183 14.37 14.20 15.16
CA VAL A 183 12.97 14.62 15.00
C VAL A 183 12.90 15.95 14.27
N VAL A 184 12.35 15.94 13.06
CA VAL A 184 12.13 17.15 12.24
C VAL A 184 10.70 17.65 12.29
N PHE A 185 9.75 16.79 12.72
CA PHE A 185 8.36 17.16 12.93
C PHE A 185 7.73 16.25 13.98
N ALA A 186 6.85 16.81 14.81
CA ALA A 186 6.02 16.05 15.75
C ALA A 186 4.62 16.67 15.77
N PHE A 187 3.60 15.83 15.92
CA PHE A 187 2.21 16.25 15.91
C PHE A 187 1.34 15.27 16.68
N GLU A 188 0.31 15.79 17.34
CA GLU A 188 -0.66 14.99 18.11
C GLU A 188 -2.07 15.37 17.64
N PRO A 189 -2.77 14.53 16.88
CA PRO A 189 -4.13 14.79 16.45
C PRO A 189 -5.09 14.81 17.65
N GLY A 190 -5.66 15.98 17.95
CA GLY A 190 -6.70 16.10 18.97
C GLY A 190 -8.09 15.61 18.52
N GLY A 191 -9.07 15.70 19.42
CA GLY A 191 -10.50 15.53 19.09
C GLY A 191 -11.05 14.11 19.17
N SER A 192 -10.30 13.17 19.75
CA SER A 192 -10.76 11.81 20.05
C SER A 192 -10.73 11.57 21.56
N ARG A 193 -11.64 10.75 22.09
CA ARG A 193 -11.67 10.43 23.52
C ARG A 193 -10.46 9.63 23.96
N LEU A 194 -10.02 8.69 23.12
CA LEU A 194 -8.80 7.92 23.35
C LEU A 194 -7.82 8.23 22.20
N PRO A 195 -6.63 8.78 22.51
CA PRO A 195 -5.63 9.05 21.49
C PRO A 195 -4.92 7.75 21.09
N VAL A 196 -4.63 7.58 19.81
CA VAL A 196 -3.84 6.48 19.22
C VAL A 196 -3.63 6.80 17.75
N ILE A 197 -2.47 6.43 17.19
CA ILE A 197 -2.30 6.42 15.73
C ILE A 197 -2.52 4.99 15.22
N LEU A 198 -3.44 4.82 14.27
CA LEU A 198 -3.79 3.52 13.68
C LEU A 198 -3.18 3.32 12.30
N ALA A 199 -2.78 4.40 11.64
CA ALA A 199 -1.96 4.35 10.44
C ALA A 199 -1.21 5.67 10.26
N ALA A 200 0.00 5.58 9.72
CA ALA A 200 0.79 6.72 9.30
C ALA A 200 1.54 6.34 8.01
N LYS A 201 1.44 7.17 6.98
CA LYS A 201 2.14 6.99 5.70
C LYS A 201 2.73 8.29 5.22
N LEU A 202 3.92 8.22 4.63
CA LEU A 202 4.54 9.32 3.90
C LEU A 202 4.25 9.18 2.40
N SER A 203 4.15 10.30 1.69
CA SER A 203 4.27 10.29 0.23
C SER A 203 5.70 9.94 -0.18
N ASP A 204 5.89 9.44 -1.41
CA ASP A 204 7.22 9.02 -1.91
C ASP A 204 8.28 10.13 -1.82
N ASP A 205 7.86 11.38 -1.99
CA ASP A 205 8.71 12.58 -1.88
C ASP A 205 8.85 13.12 -0.45
N GLY A 206 8.16 12.52 0.53
CA GLY A 206 8.17 12.92 1.93
C GLY A 206 7.50 14.26 2.23
N ASN A 207 6.69 14.81 1.32
CA ASN A 207 6.05 16.12 1.48
C ASN A 207 4.59 16.06 1.96
N ALA A 208 4.00 14.88 2.03
CA ALA A 208 2.66 14.68 2.57
C ALA A 208 2.63 13.51 3.57
N ILE A 209 1.68 13.59 4.51
CA ILE A 209 1.42 12.55 5.50
C ILE A 209 -0.06 12.21 5.48
N ALA A 210 -0.37 10.92 5.43
CA ALA A 210 -1.71 10.37 5.61
C ALA A 210 -1.80 9.65 6.96
N LEU A 211 -2.78 10.02 7.80
CA LEU A 211 -2.96 9.45 9.14
C LEU A 211 -4.38 8.91 9.32
N VAL A 212 -4.50 7.82 10.09
CA VAL A 212 -5.74 7.47 10.78
C VAL A 212 -5.48 7.50 12.28
N SER A 213 -6.29 8.25 13.03
CA SER A 213 -6.06 8.49 14.45
C SER A 213 -7.34 8.37 15.29
N GLY A 214 -7.16 8.00 16.55
CA GLY A 214 -8.15 8.10 17.60
C GLY A 214 -9.13 6.94 17.69
N ILE A 215 -9.80 6.87 18.83
CA ILE A 215 -10.99 6.05 19.08
C ILE A 215 -12.04 6.95 19.74
N ASP A 216 -13.28 6.85 19.27
CA ASP A 216 -14.45 7.59 19.72
C ASP A 216 -14.25 9.13 19.74
N PRO A 217 -14.29 9.82 18.58
CA PRO A 217 -14.37 9.28 17.22
C PRO A 217 -13.01 8.90 16.61
N GLN A 218 -13.03 8.17 15.50
CA GLN A 218 -11.85 7.95 14.65
C GLN A 218 -11.79 9.02 13.55
N ARG A 219 -10.59 9.33 13.06
CA ARG A 219 -10.38 10.39 12.06
C ARG A 219 -9.35 9.98 11.02
N PHE A 220 -9.62 10.35 9.77
CA PHE A 220 -8.57 10.45 8.75
C PHE A 220 -8.04 11.89 8.74
N LEU A 221 -6.72 12.04 8.58
CA LEU A 221 -6.06 13.33 8.39
C LEU A 221 -5.08 13.26 7.22
N TYR A 222 -5.04 14.33 6.45
CA TYR A 222 -4.02 14.59 5.45
C TYR A 222 -3.26 15.85 5.81
N LEU A 223 -1.94 15.72 5.97
CA LEU A 223 -1.04 16.82 6.24
C LEU A 223 -0.12 17.05 5.05
N GLU A 224 0.19 18.31 4.79
CA GLU A 224 1.06 18.72 3.69
C GLU A 224 2.16 19.64 4.21
N LYS A 225 3.38 19.47 3.69
CA LYS A 225 4.53 20.28 4.05
C LYS A 225 4.38 21.68 3.47
N SER A 226 4.38 22.68 4.34
CA SER A 226 4.25 24.10 4.00
C SER A 226 5.21 24.92 4.86
N GLY A 227 6.18 25.57 4.22
CA GLY A 227 7.15 26.42 4.92
C GLY A 227 8.05 25.65 5.89
N GLY A 228 8.45 24.42 5.54
CA GLY A 228 9.37 23.59 6.35
C GLY A 228 8.72 22.76 7.46
N SER A 229 7.40 22.89 7.69
CA SER A 229 6.64 22.09 8.66
C SER A 229 5.37 21.52 8.00
N PHE A 230 4.80 20.47 8.58
CA PHE A 230 3.55 19.90 8.09
C PHE A 230 2.34 20.61 8.71
N LYS A 231 1.29 20.81 7.90
CA LYS A 231 0.01 21.40 8.34
C LYS A 231 -1.13 20.50 7.92
N VAL A 232 -2.16 20.41 8.77
CA VAL A 232 -3.40 19.69 8.43
C VAL A 232 -4.10 20.42 7.29
N ALA A 233 -4.15 19.78 6.13
CA ALA A 233 -4.80 20.30 4.93
C ALA A 233 -6.22 19.71 4.77
N HIS A 234 -6.46 18.51 5.30
CA HIS A 234 -7.79 17.91 5.34
C HIS A 234 -7.94 16.98 6.55
N HIS A 235 -9.18 16.85 7.03
CA HIS A 235 -9.57 15.82 7.97
C HIS A 235 -11.03 15.45 7.79
N GLU A 236 -11.38 14.22 8.17
CA GLU A 236 -12.76 13.76 8.26
C GLU A 236 -12.93 12.75 9.39
N TYR A 237 -14.14 12.68 9.95
CA TYR A 237 -14.49 11.67 10.94
C TYR A 237 -14.84 10.36 10.24
N LEU A 238 -14.38 9.26 10.80
CA LEU A 238 -14.70 7.91 10.35
C LEU A 238 -15.74 7.33 11.30
N GLY A 239 -16.71 6.61 10.76
CA GLY A 239 -17.71 5.86 11.54
C GLY A 239 -17.19 4.54 12.11
N GLY A 240 -15.95 4.16 11.75
CA GLY A 240 -15.35 2.89 12.15
C GLY A 240 -14.99 2.84 13.64
N ALA A 241 -14.74 1.61 14.10
CA ALA A 241 -14.33 1.33 15.48
C ALA A 241 -13.05 0.47 15.52
N PHE A 242 -12.11 0.75 14.61
CA PHE A 242 -10.87 0.00 14.49
C PHE A 242 -10.05 0.07 15.78
N ARG A 243 -9.65 -1.09 16.30
CA ARG A 243 -8.74 -1.24 17.45
C ARG A 243 -7.44 -1.94 17.04
N ARG A 244 -7.10 -1.83 15.76
CA ARG A 244 -5.93 -2.42 15.12
C ARG A 244 -5.34 -1.42 14.13
N PRO A 245 -4.09 -1.62 13.71
CA PRO A 245 -3.57 -0.90 12.56
C PRO A 245 -4.48 -1.04 11.34
N VAL A 246 -4.65 0.05 10.61
CA VAL A 246 -5.48 0.11 9.39
C VAL A 246 -4.63 0.40 8.17
N LYS A 247 -5.16 0.10 6.98
CA LYS A 247 -4.43 0.29 5.73
C LYS A 247 -4.64 1.71 5.19
N THR A 248 -3.56 2.32 4.75
CA THR A 248 -3.55 3.60 4.03
C THR A 248 -2.40 3.60 3.03
N ALA A 249 -2.57 4.30 1.91
CA ALA A 249 -1.57 4.37 0.85
C ALA A 249 -1.75 5.63 0.00
N PHE A 250 -0.64 6.14 -0.53
CA PHE A 250 -0.65 7.10 -1.63
C PHE A 250 -0.76 6.35 -2.97
N VAL A 251 -1.44 6.95 -3.94
CA VAL A 251 -1.67 6.36 -5.27
C VAL A 251 -1.40 7.40 -6.35
N GLY A 252 -0.79 6.97 -7.47
CA GLY A 252 -0.56 7.85 -8.61
C GLY A 252 0.43 8.97 -8.32
N GLY A 253 1.54 8.68 -7.63
CA GLY A 253 2.49 9.68 -7.17
C GLY A 253 1.90 10.68 -6.16
N GLY A 254 0.93 10.24 -5.35
CA GLY A 254 0.24 11.07 -4.35
C GLY A 254 -0.89 11.94 -4.87
N LYS A 255 -1.35 11.73 -6.11
CA LYS A 255 -2.59 12.34 -6.64
C LYS A 255 -3.81 11.96 -5.81
N TRP A 256 -3.79 10.76 -5.22
CA TRP A 256 -4.83 10.30 -4.33
C TRP A 256 -4.23 9.67 -3.08
N VAL A 257 -4.98 9.72 -1.99
CA VAL A 257 -4.71 9.00 -0.75
C VAL A 257 -5.89 8.11 -0.46
N VAL A 258 -5.63 6.84 -0.20
CA VAL A 258 -6.69 5.90 0.19
C VAL A 258 -6.52 5.49 1.64
N PHE A 259 -7.63 5.26 2.33
CA PHE A 259 -7.63 4.81 3.71
C PHE A 259 -8.79 3.86 3.96
N GLU A 260 -8.53 2.86 4.79
CA GLU A 260 -9.49 1.84 5.15
C GLU A 260 -10.68 2.42 5.93
N ARG A 261 -11.87 1.99 5.55
CA ARG A 261 -13.13 2.12 6.30
C ARG A 261 -13.72 0.71 6.45
N ASP A 262 -14.75 0.53 7.28
CA ASP A 262 -15.21 -0.81 7.71
C ASP A 262 -15.37 -1.82 6.55
N ASP A 263 -16.34 -1.58 5.66
CA ASP A 263 -16.55 -2.35 4.41
C ASP A 263 -16.40 -1.46 3.16
N SER A 264 -15.71 -0.33 3.31
CA SER A 264 -15.53 0.67 2.26
C SER A 264 -14.08 1.15 2.20
N LEU A 265 -13.73 1.85 1.12
CA LEU A 265 -12.46 2.54 0.97
C LEU A 265 -12.72 4.03 0.88
N GLY A 266 -12.09 4.80 1.76
CA GLY A 266 -12.04 6.25 1.62
C GLY A 266 -10.97 6.63 0.60
N VAL A 267 -11.26 7.58 -0.27
CA VAL A 267 -10.31 8.15 -1.24
C VAL A 267 -10.34 9.66 -1.10
N TYR A 268 -9.19 10.28 -0.89
CA TYR A 268 -9.03 11.73 -0.85
C TYR A 268 -8.14 12.19 -2.00
N GLU A 269 -8.58 13.22 -2.73
CA GLU A 269 -7.82 13.86 -3.81
C GLU A 269 -7.31 15.24 -3.34
N PRO A 270 -6.02 15.40 -3.03
CA PRO A 270 -5.50 16.66 -2.48
C PRO A 270 -5.68 17.87 -3.41
N SER A 271 -5.59 17.67 -4.72
CA SER A 271 -5.69 18.74 -5.73
C SER A 271 -7.07 19.40 -5.77
N THR A 272 -8.13 18.60 -5.62
CA THR A 272 -9.53 19.07 -5.64
C THR A 272 -10.14 19.19 -4.24
N ARG A 273 -9.45 18.67 -3.22
CA ARG A 273 -9.92 18.54 -1.83
C ARG A 273 -11.23 17.77 -1.70
N ARG A 274 -11.45 16.79 -2.57
CA ARG A 274 -12.65 15.95 -2.56
C ARG A 274 -12.36 14.61 -1.90
N SER A 275 -13.33 14.15 -1.12
CA SER A 275 -13.36 12.79 -0.57
C SER A 275 -14.43 11.97 -1.29
N TYR A 276 -14.11 10.71 -1.54
CA TYR A 276 -14.97 9.69 -2.12
C TYR A 276 -15.02 8.50 -1.17
N VAL A 277 -16.12 7.76 -1.21
CA VAL A 277 -16.29 6.52 -0.47
C VAL A 277 -16.69 5.45 -1.47
N LEU A 278 -15.86 4.42 -1.58
CA LEU A 278 -16.06 3.28 -2.45
C LEU A 278 -16.55 2.10 -1.62
N ASP A 279 -17.73 1.58 -1.93
CA ASP A 279 -18.20 0.34 -1.33
C ASP A 279 -17.43 -0.86 -1.92
N ILE A 280 -16.62 -1.50 -1.08
CA ILE A 280 -15.83 -2.68 -1.46
C ILE A 280 -16.43 -3.96 -0.86
N GLY A 281 -17.48 -3.87 -0.05
CA GLY A 281 -18.30 -4.97 0.45
C GLY A 281 -17.64 -5.93 1.46
N ALA A 282 -16.39 -5.68 1.85
CA ALA A 282 -15.67 -6.46 2.85
C ALA A 282 -14.40 -5.71 3.31
N PRO A 283 -13.84 -6.06 4.50
CA PRO A 283 -12.64 -5.41 5.02
C PRO A 283 -11.43 -5.55 4.10
N VAL A 284 -10.58 -4.52 4.10
CA VAL A 284 -9.33 -4.50 3.33
C VAL A 284 -8.31 -5.45 3.95
N ALA A 285 -7.82 -6.41 3.18
CA ALA A 285 -6.75 -7.33 3.56
C ALA A 285 -5.37 -6.87 3.08
N ALA A 286 -5.30 -6.34 1.85
CA ALA A 286 -4.08 -5.80 1.26
C ALA A 286 -4.42 -4.67 0.28
N LEU A 287 -3.52 -3.70 0.14
CA LEU A 287 -3.60 -2.60 -0.82
C LEU A 287 -2.32 -2.59 -1.65
N ASP A 288 -2.45 -2.21 -2.91
CA ASP A 288 -1.35 -1.79 -3.76
C ASP A 288 -1.56 -0.34 -4.24
N GLY A 289 -0.66 0.54 -3.81
CA GLY A 289 -0.63 1.96 -4.20
C GLY A 289 0.50 2.31 -5.18
N THR A 290 1.29 1.34 -5.63
CA THR A 290 2.57 1.59 -6.35
C THR A 290 2.41 1.96 -7.84
N GLY A 291 1.17 2.03 -8.35
CA GLY A 291 0.90 2.36 -9.74
C GLY A 291 0.75 3.85 -10.01
N ASP A 292 1.36 4.32 -11.11
CA ASP A 292 1.23 5.71 -11.61
C ASP A 292 0.13 5.91 -12.67
N ASP A 293 -0.53 4.82 -13.06
CA ASP A 293 -1.53 4.77 -14.12
C ASP A 293 -2.96 5.11 -13.66
N GLY A 294 -3.10 5.61 -12.44
CA GLY A 294 -4.40 5.93 -11.85
C GLY A 294 -5.25 4.68 -11.56
N MET A 295 -4.61 3.52 -11.45
CA MET A 295 -5.27 2.28 -11.02
C MET A 295 -4.70 1.81 -9.69
N MET A 296 -5.60 1.29 -8.87
CA MET A 296 -5.30 0.66 -7.59
C MET A 296 -5.88 -0.74 -7.60
N PHE A 297 -5.15 -1.66 -6.98
CA PHE A 297 -5.63 -3.01 -6.70
C PHE A 297 -5.67 -3.23 -5.20
N LEU A 298 -6.68 -3.94 -4.73
CA LEU A 298 -6.77 -4.37 -3.35
C LEU A 298 -7.32 -5.77 -3.22
N LEU A 299 -7.02 -6.40 -2.10
CA LEU A 299 -7.70 -7.62 -1.66
C LEU A 299 -8.66 -7.27 -0.53
N THR A 300 -9.90 -7.73 -0.63
CA THR A 300 -10.81 -7.79 0.51
C THR A 300 -10.82 -9.20 1.10
N ALA A 301 -11.05 -9.35 2.41
CA ALA A 301 -11.19 -10.66 3.03
C ALA A 301 -12.29 -10.70 4.11
N LYS A 302 -13.08 -11.78 4.10
CA LYS A 302 -14.02 -12.15 5.15
C LYS A 302 -13.88 -13.64 5.44
N GLY A 303 -13.02 -13.99 6.39
CA GLY A 303 -12.59 -15.37 6.58
C GLY A 303 -11.79 -15.86 5.37
N GLU A 304 -12.16 -17.01 4.81
CA GLU A 304 -11.55 -17.57 3.59
C GLU A 304 -12.06 -16.92 2.30
N ASP A 305 -13.17 -16.19 2.36
CA ASP A 305 -13.74 -15.53 1.19
C ASP A 305 -12.94 -14.26 0.90
N LYS A 306 -12.28 -14.25 -0.26
CA LYS A 306 -11.42 -13.16 -0.71
C LYS A 306 -11.87 -12.63 -2.06
N ALA A 307 -11.55 -11.38 -2.33
CA ALA A 307 -11.74 -10.82 -3.66
C ALA A 307 -10.63 -9.85 -4.01
N LEU A 308 -10.12 -9.98 -5.24
CA LEU A 308 -9.39 -8.91 -5.90
C LEU A 308 -10.40 -7.86 -6.37
N VAL A 309 -10.15 -6.61 -6.02
CA VAL A 309 -10.91 -5.45 -6.49
C VAL A 309 -9.95 -4.54 -7.25
N ALA A 310 -10.29 -4.23 -8.50
CA ALA A 310 -9.55 -3.28 -9.33
C ALA A 310 -10.32 -1.97 -9.43
N ILE A 311 -9.67 -0.89 -9.03
CA ILE A 311 -10.22 0.45 -8.92
C ILE A 311 -9.49 1.35 -9.91
N ARG A 312 -10.25 2.07 -10.72
CA ARG A 312 -9.76 3.23 -11.44
C ARG A 312 -10.07 4.45 -10.60
N MET A 313 -9.02 5.17 -10.23
CA MET A 313 -9.15 6.32 -9.36
C MET A 313 -9.97 7.42 -10.03
N PRO A 314 -10.78 8.18 -9.26
CA PRO A 314 -10.93 8.08 -7.80
C PRO A 314 -12.05 7.14 -7.34
N ASP A 315 -12.98 6.73 -8.21
CA ASP A 315 -14.30 6.23 -7.77
C ASP A 315 -14.92 5.09 -8.61
N GLU A 316 -14.16 4.46 -9.51
CA GLU A 316 -14.70 3.43 -10.42
C GLU A 316 -14.12 2.04 -10.11
N ILE A 317 -14.94 1.14 -9.56
CA ILE A 317 -14.61 -0.30 -9.52
C ILE A 317 -14.93 -0.90 -10.88
N PHE A 318 -13.90 -1.26 -11.66
CA PHE A 318 -14.09 -1.80 -13.01
C PHE A 318 -13.94 -3.32 -13.10
N ALA A 319 -13.35 -3.97 -12.08
CA ALA A 319 -13.29 -5.42 -12.01
C ALA A 319 -13.31 -5.93 -10.57
N ARG A 320 -13.93 -7.10 -10.40
CA ARG A 320 -13.91 -7.88 -9.15
C ARG A 320 -13.76 -9.36 -9.47
N ALA A 321 -12.83 -10.02 -8.79
CA ALA A 321 -12.63 -11.46 -8.93
C ALA A 321 -12.54 -12.11 -7.54
N SER A 322 -13.54 -12.92 -7.21
CA SER A 322 -13.60 -13.64 -5.93
C SER A 322 -12.86 -14.97 -5.99
N PHE A 323 -12.24 -15.35 -4.88
CA PHE A 323 -11.59 -16.63 -4.69
C PHE A 323 -11.64 -17.05 -3.22
N ARG A 324 -11.47 -18.34 -2.95
CA ARG A 324 -11.38 -18.88 -1.59
C ARG A 324 -9.94 -19.24 -1.27
N SER A 325 -9.45 -18.81 -0.12
CA SER A 325 -8.11 -19.13 0.35
C SER A 325 -7.93 -18.70 1.81
N GLU A 326 -7.19 -19.47 2.60
CA GLU A 326 -6.88 -19.11 3.99
C GLU A 326 -5.89 -17.94 4.03
N VAL A 327 -4.87 -17.97 3.18
CA VAL A 327 -3.78 -16.99 3.15
C VAL A 327 -3.75 -16.24 1.82
N SER A 328 -3.29 -15.00 1.80
CA SER A 328 -3.23 -14.25 0.54
C SER A 328 -2.24 -13.13 0.63
N PHE A 329 -1.61 -12.83 -0.49
CA PHE A 329 -0.85 -11.60 -0.65
C PHE A 329 -1.20 -10.96 -1.99
N LEU A 330 -0.96 -9.65 -2.05
CA LEU A 330 -1.10 -8.83 -3.24
C LEU A 330 0.20 -8.08 -3.43
N ARG A 331 0.67 -8.03 -4.67
CA ARG A 331 1.81 -7.20 -5.02
C ARG A 331 1.72 -6.75 -6.47
N ARG A 332 2.17 -5.55 -6.76
CA ARG A 332 2.31 -5.05 -8.12
C ARG A 332 3.76 -4.71 -8.41
N PHE A 333 4.17 -4.93 -9.64
CA PHE A 333 5.43 -4.47 -10.17
C PHE A 333 5.20 -4.01 -11.62
N GLY A 334 5.31 -2.70 -11.87
CA GLY A 334 5.00 -2.11 -13.16
C GLY A 334 3.58 -2.45 -13.64
N ASN A 335 3.49 -3.17 -14.77
CA ASN A 335 2.23 -3.61 -15.37
C ASN A 335 1.85 -5.06 -15.00
N ARG A 336 2.48 -5.65 -13.98
CA ARG A 336 2.20 -7.02 -13.53
C ARG A 336 1.68 -6.99 -12.10
N LEU A 337 0.59 -7.73 -11.88
CA LEU A 337 -0.03 -7.93 -10.58
C LEU A 337 0.16 -9.39 -10.17
N PHE A 338 0.62 -9.60 -8.95
CA PHE A 338 0.85 -10.91 -8.36
C PHE A 338 -0.12 -11.14 -7.22
N ILE A 339 -0.76 -12.28 -7.24
CA ILE A 339 -1.75 -12.69 -6.25
C ILE A 339 -1.39 -14.07 -5.75
N GLY A 340 -1.23 -14.19 -4.43
CA GLY A 340 -1.07 -15.46 -3.76
C GLY A 340 -2.37 -15.96 -3.14
N GLY A 341 -2.58 -17.26 -3.20
CA GLY A 341 -3.62 -17.96 -2.46
C GLY A 341 -3.15 -19.38 -2.13
N ASP A 342 -3.13 -19.73 -0.85
CA ASP A 342 -2.70 -21.03 -0.30
C ASP A 342 -1.34 -21.50 -0.87
N SER A 343 -1.35 -22.47 -1.78
CA SER A 343 -0.14 -23.01 -2.41
C SER A 343 0.14 -22.45 -3.79
N ARG A 344 -0.53 -21.38 -4.23
CA ARG A 344 -0.41 -20.85 -5.58
C ARG A 344 -0.04 -19.38 -5.62
N ILE A 345 0.73 -19.01 -6.63
CA ILE A 345 0.99 -17.62 -7.01
C ILE A 345 0.60 -17.47 -8.47
N SER A 346 -0.16 -16.42 -8.78
CA SER A 346 -0.58 -16.09 -10.13
C SER A 346 -0.08 -14.70 -10.50
N ALA A 347 0.40 -14.55 -11.73
CA ALA A 347 0.70 -13.25 -12.31
C ALA A 347 -0.36 -12.86 -13.34
N ILE A 348 -0.75 -11.59 -13.31
CA ILE A 348 -1.74 -10.99 -14.20
C ILE A 348 -1.08 -9.78 -14.85
N SER A 349 -1.09 -9.72 -16.18
CA SER A 349 -0.68 -8.54 -16.94
C SER A 349 -1.82 -7.53 -17.00
N ILE A 350 -1.49 -6.27 -16.72
CA ILE A 350 -2.36 -5.10 -16.83
C ILE A 350 -2.06 -4.47 -18.20
N SER A 351 -3.03 -4.50 -19.10
CA SER A 351 -2.90 -3.93 -20.45
C SER A 351 -4.02 -2.94 -20.71
N SER A 352 -3.71 -1.79 -21.30
CA SER A 352 -4.68 -0.91 -21.93
C SER A 352 -4.80 -1.26 -23.41
N ARG A 353 -6.03 -1.41 -23.90
CA ARG A 353 -6.35 -1.58 -25.32
C ARG A 353 -7.15 -0.41 -25.86
#